data_AF-A0A978TIQ3-F1
#
_entry.id   AF-A0A978TIQ3-F1
#
_cell.length_a   1.000
_cell.length_b   1.000
_cell.length_c   1.000
_cell.angle_alpha   90.00
_cell.angle_beta   90.00
_cell.angle_gamma   90.00
#
_symmetry.space_group_name_H-M   'P 1'
#
loop_
_entity.id
_entity.type
_entity.pdbx_description
1 polymer ?
#
loop_
_entity_poly.entity_id
_entity_poly.type
_entity_poly.pdbx_seq_one_letter_code
_entity_poly.pdbx_strand_id
1 'polypeptide(L)'
;MTQAPTTTRPSQGPTLPANLVKRWEPLSNVLLAFGPMTITTGEVQWGSGQSSPYTLVSSEGGFLLKLESVPQFYDTPNPYIKLIPKTNEAGTVTTVEVAFYESEAQMKKDEYIMYGSYFVN
;
A
#
# COMPACT_ATOMS: atom_id res chain seq x y z
N MET A 1 41.79 8.62 2.64
CA MET A 1 40.83 7.50 2.59
C MET A 1 39.45 8.12 2.54
N THR A 2 38.78 8.04 1.38
CA THR A 2 37.51 8.71 1.11
C THR A 2 36.38 7.94 1.80
N GLN A 3 35.66 8.57 2.72
CA GLN A 3 34.52 7.96 3.41
C GLN A 3 33.37 7.79 2.40
N ALA A 4 32.86 6.56 2.27
CA ALA A 4 31.67 6.27 1.48
C ALA A 4 30.46 7.01 2.08
N PRO A 5 29.50 7.50 1.28
CA PRO A 5 28.29 8.10 1.81
C PRO A 5 27.45 7.01 2.47
N THR A 6 27.42 6.99 3.80
CA THR A 6 26.46 6.21 4.55
C THR A 6 25.09 6.83 4.28
N THR A 7 24.33 6.25 3.34
CA THR A 7 22.91 6.55 3.20
C THR A 7 22.22 6.12 4.49
N THR A 8 22.05 7.06 5.40
CA THR A 8 21.25 6.89 6.60
C THR A 8 19.81 6.69 6.16
N ARG A 9 19.38 5.42 6.04
CA ARG A 9 17.97 5.05 5.90
C ARG A 9 17.22 5.71 7.06
N PRO A 10 16.19 6.53 6.81
CA PRO A 10 15.45 7.17 7.88
C PRO A 10 14.94 6.12 8.85
N SER A 11 15.08 6.40 10.14
CA SER A 11 14.60 5.60 11.26
C SER A 11 13.18 5.16 10.98
N GLN A 12 13.01 3.86 10.72
CA GLN A 12 11.74 3.28 10.31
C GLN A 12 10.74 3.45 11.45
N GLY A 13 9.68 4.21 11.18
CA GLY A 13 8.44 4.12 11.94
C GLY A 13 7.88 2.69 11.88
N PRO A 14 6.73 2.43 12.53
CA PRO A 14 6.15 1.10 12.57
C PRO A 14 5.99 0.53 11.14
N THR A 15 6.57 -0.64 10.92
CA THR A 15 6.65 -1.29 9.60
C THR A 15 5.48 -2.23 9.38
N LEU A 16 5.04 -2.36 8.13
CA LEU A 16 4.07 -3.38 7.74
C LEU A 16 4.56 -4.80 8.12
N PRO A 17 3.65 -5.71 8.49
CA PRO A 17 3.97 -7.12 8.67
C PRO A 17 4.67 -7.73 7.46
N ALA A 18 5.64 -8.61 7.69
CA ALA A 18 6.42 -9.24 6.62
C ALA A 18 5.56 -10.06 5.63
N ASN A 19 4.41 -10.59 6.09
CA ASN A 19 3.47 -11.32 5.24
C ASN A 19 2.69 -10.42 4.26
N LEU A 20 2.84 -9.09 4.33
CA LEU A 20 2.33 -8.12 3.36
C LEU A 20 3.40 -7.64 2.38
N VAL A 21 4.68 -7.78 2.75
CA VAL A 21 5.85 -7.35 1.97
C VAL A 21 6.10 -8.38 0.85
N LYS A 22 5.38 -8.23 -0.24
CA LYS A 22 5.44 -9.09 -1.43
C LYS A 22 4.80 -8.41 -2.62
N ARG A 23 4.81 -9.10 -3.76
CA ARG A 23 4.02 -8.77 -4.94
C ARG A 23 2.61 -9.35 -4.83
N TRP A 24 1.64 -8.55 -5.27
CA TRP A 24 0.21 -8.83 -5.25
C TRP A 24 -0.35 -8.60 -6.66
N GLU A 25 -1.10 -9.58 -7.17
CA GLU A 25 -1.70 -9.53 -8.51
C GLU A 25 -3.14 -9.00 -8.42
N PRO A 26 -3.58 -8.13 -9.34
CA PRO A 26 -4.90 -7.50 -9.26
C PRO A 26 -5.99 -8.56 -9.47
N LEU A 27 -6.95 -8.62 -8.55
CA LEU A 27 -8.14 -9.46 -8.68
C LEU A 27 -9.34 -8.68 -9.22
N SER A 28 -9.48 -7.41 -8.80
CA SER A 28 -10.59 -6.55 -9.21
C SER A 28 -10.29 -5.79 -10.51
N ASN A 29 -11.29 -5.67 -11.39
CA ASN A 29 -11.16 -4.95 -12.67
C ASN A 29 -10.65 -3.51 -12.52
N VAL A 30 -11.08 -2.82 -11.46
CA VAL A 30 -10.65 -1.44 -11.16
C VAL A 30 -9.14 -1.35 -10.88
N LEU A 31 -8.50 -2.45 -10.51
CA LEU A 31 -7.07 -2.52 -10.22
C LEU A 31 -6.23 -2.94 -11.44
N LEU A 32 -6.86 -3.47 -12.50
CA LEU A 32 -6.14 -3.94 -13.69
C LEU A 32 -5.39 -2.81 -14.40
N ALA A 33 -5.91 -1.59 -14.41
CA ALA A 33 -5.21 -0.44 -15.02
C ALA A 33 -3.93 -0.05 -14.25
N PHE A 34 -3.85 -0.40 -12.97
CA PHE A 34 -2.65 -0.18 -12.14
C PHE A 34 -1.67 -1.33 -12.23
N GLY A 35 -2.18 -2.50 -12.62
CA GLY A 35 -1.41 -3.71 -12.64
C GLY A 35 -0.99 -4.14 -11.23
N PRO A 36 0.04 -4.99 -11.14
CA PRO A 36 0.40 -5.62 -9.89
C PRO A 36 0.98 -4.65 -8.88
N MET A 37 0.65 -4.83 -7.60
CA MET A 37 1.12 -4.02 -6.49
C MET A 37 2.26 -4.74 -5.78
N THR A 38 3.42 -4.09 -5.65
CA THR A 38 4.56 -4.61 -4.88
C THR A 38 4.74 -3.76 -3.63
N ILE A 39 4.61 -4.37 -2.46
CA ILE A 39 4.85 -3.71 -1.18
C ILE A 39 6.26 -4.09 -0.71
N THR A 40 7.09 -3.09 -0.47
CA THR A 40 8.38 -3.25 0.20
C THR A 40 8.30 -2.68 1.62
N THR A 41 9.39 -2.74 2.39
CA THR A 41 9.43 -2.13 3.74
C THR A 41 9.43 -0.60 3.73
N GLY A 42 9.60 0.04 2.57
CA GLY A 42 9.74 1.49 2.47
C GLY A 42 8.79 2.16 1.48
N GLU A 43 8.22 1.41 0.55
CA GLU A 43 7.37 1.96 -0.52
C GLU A 43 6.37 0.93 -1.06
N VAL A 44 5.34 1.45 -1.71
CA VAL A 44 4.42 0.69 -2.56
C VAL A 44 4.70 1.05 -4.01
N GLN A 45 4.81 0.05 -4.86
CA GLN A 45 5.00 0.19 -6.31
C GLN A 45 3.82 -0.46 -7.04
N TRP A 46 3.39 0.14 -8.14
CA TRP A 46 2.36 -0.40 -9.02
C TRP A 46 2.93 -0.72 -10.40
N GLY A 47 2.37 -1.73 -11.07
CA GLY A 47 2.75 -2.14 -12.42
C GLY A 47 2.61 -1.04 -13.47
N SER A 48 1.82 0.00 -13.20
CA SER A 48 1.73 1.23 -13.99
C SER A 48 3.00 2.08 -14.00
N GLY A 49 4.00 1.74 -13.17
CA GLY A 49 5.26 2.48 -13.02
C GLY A 49 5.23 3.54 -11.92
N GLN A 50 4.10 3.72 -11.23
CA GLN A 50 4.00 4.62 -10.08
C GLN A 50 4.59 3.96 -8.83
N SER A 51 5.28 4.73 -8.00
CA SER A 51 5.82 4.28 -6.72
C SER A 51 5.65 5.38 -5.68
N SER A 52 5.40 4.99 -4.43
CA SER A 52 5.37 5.93 -3.33
C SER A 52 5.98 5.34 -2.06
N PRO A 53 6.93 6.05 -1.44
CA PRO A 53 7.24 5.83 -0.03
C PRO A 53 5.98 5.96 0.82
N TYR A 54 5.93 5.28 1.96
CA TYR A 54 4.78 5.34 2.83
C TYR A 54 5.15 5.44 4.31
N THR A 55 4.24 6.05 5.08
CA THR A 55 4.23 5.98 6.54
C THR A 55 3.00 5.20 6.99
N LEU A 56 3.16 4.25 7.93
CA LEU A 56 2.04 3.58 8.58
C LEU A 56 1.39 4.54 9.59
N VAL A 57 0.11 4.83 9.40
CA VAL A 57 -0.68 5.76 10.23
C VAL A 57 -1.48 5.02 11.30
N SER A 58 -2.06 3.87 10.96
CA SER A 58 -2.85 3.05 11.88
C SER A 58 -2.82 1.59 11.48
N SER A 59 -3.00 0.69 12.44
CA SER A 59 -3.17 -0.75 12.25
C SER A 59 -4.54 -1.25 12.73
N GLU A 60 -5.52 -0.36 12.91
CA GLU A 60 -6.87 -0.69 13.36
C GLU A 60 -7.76 -1.13 12.17
N GLY A 61 -8.29 -2.35 12.24
CA GLY A 61 -9.16 -2.92 11.19
C GLY A 61 -8.48 -3.07 9.82
N GLY A 62 -7.15 -3.02 9.77
CA GLY A 62 -6.33 -2.99 8.56
C GLY A 62 -5.10 -2.10 8.77
N PHE A 63 -4.26 -1.96 7.74
CA PHE A 63 -3.06 -1.12 7.77
C PHE A 63 -3.28 0.13 6.92
N LEU A 64 -3.47 1.26 7.58
CA LEU A 64 -3.63 2.54 6.93
C LEU A 64 -2.27 3.17 6.65
N LEU A 65 -2.00 3.43 5.37
CA LEU A 65 -0.77 4.03 4.89
C LEU A 65 -1.05 5.44 4.37
N LYS A 66 -0.16 6.37 4.70
CA LYS A 66 -0.04 7.66 4.04
C LYS A 66 1.09 7.57 3.01
N LEU A 67 0.77 7.84 1.76
CA LEU A 67 1.69 7.83 0.64
C LEU A 67 2.36 9.22 0.53
N GLU A 68 3.68 9.23 0.51
CA GLU A 68 4.47 10.48 0.49
C GLU A 68 4.55 11.08 -0.91
N SER A 69 4.68 10.22 -1.92
CA SER A 69 4.38 10.59 -3.30
C SER A 69 2.91 10.29 -3.52
N VAL A 70 2.13 11.21 -4.08
CA VAL A 70 0.68 11.02 -4.20
C VAL A 70 0.39 10.36 -5.55
N PRO A 71 0.31 9.01 -5.64
CA PRO A 71 -0.06 8.36 -6.89
C PRO A 71 -1.44 8.80 -7.35
N GLN A 72 -1.60 8.86 -8.67
CA GLN A 72 -2.86 9.18 -9.30
C GLN A 72 -3.48 7.93 -9.90
N PHE A 73 -4.72 7.68 -9.51
CA PHE A 73 -5.52 6.56 -9.99
C PHE A 73 -6.67 7.13 -10.83
N TYR A 74 -6.64 6.93 -12.15
CA TYR A 74 -7.59 7.53 -13.11
C TYR A 74 -7.80 9.04 -12.91
N ASP A 75 -6.69 9.80 -12.86
CA ASP A 75 -6.62 11.26 -12.61
C ASP A 75 -6.90 11.73 -11.17
N THR A 76 -7.28 10.81 -10.28
CA THR A 76 -7.55 11.14 -8.89
C THR A 76 -6.34 10.91 -8.00
N PRO A 77 -5.86 11.92 -7.24
CA PRO A 77 -4.78 11.73 -6.27
C PRO A 77 -5.25 10.89 -5.06
N ASN A 78 -4.49 9.86 -4.69
CA ASN A 78 -4.81 8.99 -3.57
C ASN A 78 -3.67 8.97 -2.53
N PRO A 79 -3.60 9.99 -1.66
CA PRO A 79 -2.54 10.09 -0.64
C PRO A 79 -2.69 9.07 0.50
N TYR A 80 -3.82 8.37 0.61
CA TYR A 80 -4.03 7.35 1.63
C TYR A 80 -4.56 6.06 1.03
N ILE A 81 -4.01 4.94 1.48
CA ILE A 81 -4.53 3.61 1.18
C ILE A 81 -4.68 2.80 2.47
N LYS A 82 -5.72 1.98 2.56
CA LYS A 82 -5.90 1.03 3.67
C LYS A 82 -5.82 -0.39 3.14
N LEU A 83 -4.87 -1.15 3.66
CA LEU A 83 -4.66 -2.56 3.33
C LEU A 83 -5.40 -3.44 4.33
N ILE A 84 -6.29 -4.30 3.86
CA ILE A 84 -7.08 -5.21 4.68
C ILE A 84 -6.72 -6.65 4.27
N PRO A 85 -5.72 -7.27 4.91
CA PRO A 85 -5.36 -8.65 4.61
C PRO A 85 -6.50 -9.61 4.95
N LYS A 86 -6.71 -10.60 4.08
CA LYS A 86 -7.55 -11.77 4.37
C LYS A 86 -6.70 -13.01 4.46
N THR A 87 -6.94 -13.77 5.52
CA THR A 87 -6.29 -15.04 5.76
C THR A 87 -7.19 -16.21 5.37
N ASN A 88 -6.59 -17.26 4.81
CA ASN A 88 -7.27 -18.55 4.68
C ASN A 88 -7.35 -19.28 6.04
N GLU A 89 -7.93 -20.48 6.05
CA GLU A 89 -8.07 -21.32 7.26
C GLU A 89 -6.72 -21.68 7.92
N ALA A 90 -5.64 -21.70 7.14
CA ALA A 90 -4.28 -21.94 7.62
C ALA A 90 -3.59 -20.68 8.18
N GLY A 91 -4.31 -19.55 8.28
CA GLY A 91 -3.76 -18.28 8.77
C GLY A 91 -2.82 -17.56 7.80
N THR A 92 -2.74 -18.02 6.54
CA THR A 92 -1.89 -17.40 5.51
C THR A 92 -2.65 -16.28 4.80
N VAL A 93 -2.03 -15.10 4.66
CA VAL A 93 -2.62 -13.99 3.90
C VAL A 93 -2.58 -14.31 2.41
N THR A 94 -3.75 -14.58 1.83
CA THR A 94 -3.93 -14.97 0.43
C THR A 94 -4.45 -13.83 -0.44
N THR A 95 -5.22 -12.92 0.14
CA THR A 95 -5.70 -11.71 -0.55
C THR A 95 -5.52 -10.49 0.34
N VAL A 96 -5.47 -9.32 -0.30
CA VAL A 96 -5.49 -8.03 0.37
C VAL A 96 -6.50 -7.15 -0.32
N GLU A 97 -7.46 -6.65 0.44
CA GLU A 97 -8.36 -5.62 -0.03
C GLU A 97 -7.69 -4.26 0.18
N VAL A 98 -7.87 -3.35 -0.76
CA VAL A 98 -7.24 -2.04 -0.77
C VAL A 98 -8.32 -0.99 -1.01
N ALA A 99 -8.50 -0.13 -0.01
CA ALA A 99 -9.34 1.05 -0.09
C ALA A 99 -8.45 2.28 -0.35
N PHE A 100 -8.85 3.15 -1.27
CA PHE A 100 -8.14 4.37 -1.61
C PHE A 100 -8.95 5.61 -1.21
N TYR A 101 -8.27 6.59 -0.62
CA TYR A 101 -8.89 7.82 -0.15
C TYR A 101 -8.13 9.03 -0.69
N GLU A 102 -8.87 10.06 -1.10
CA GLU A 102 -8.32 11.31 -1.66
C GLU A 102 -7.82 12.25 -0.56
N SER A 103 -8.31 12.07 0.68
CA SER A 103 -8.00 12.97 1.79
C SER A 103 -8.06 12.29 3.16
N GLU A 104 -7.43 12.92 4.15
CA GLU A 104 -7.50 12.48 5.55
C GLU A 104 -8.94 12.53 6.09
N ALA A 105 -9.75 13.48 5.63
CA ALA A 105 -11.14 13.63 6.07
C ALA A 105 -12.02 12.46 5.60
N GLN A 106 -11.87 12.04 4.34
CA GLN A 106 -12.53 10.85 3.80
C GLN A 106 -12.06 9.60 4.54
N MET A 107 -10.75 9.45 4.73
CA MET A 107 -10.15 8.33 5.47
C MET A 107 -10.74 8.20 6.88
N LYS A 108 -10.89 9.30 7.63
CA LYS A 108 -11.45 9.27 8.99
C LYS A 108 -12.92 8.83 9.06
N LYS A 109 -13.65 8.94 7.95
CA LYS A 109 -15.04 8.50 7.83
C LYS A 109 -15.18 7.15 7.12
N ASP A 110 -14.06 6.56 6.71
CA ASP A 110 -14.01 5.38 5.84
C ASP A 110 -14.72 5.57 4.48
N GLU A 111 -14.76 6.81 3.97
CA GLU A 111 -15.35 7.18 2.68
C GLU A 111 -14.32 6.98 1.55
N TYR A 112 -14.06 5.73 1.16
CA TYR A 112 -13.15 5.43 0.06
C TYR A 112 -13.78 5.74 -1.31
N ILE A 113 -12.96 6.20 -2.24
CA ILE A 113 -13.37 6.48 -3.62
C ILE A 113 -13.19 5.29 -4.55
N MET A 114 -12.30 4.38 -4.17
CA MET A 114 -11.99 3.17 -4.90
C MET A 114 -11.71 2.06 -3.92
N TYR A 115 -12.20 0.87 -4.26
CA TYR A 115 -11.99 -0.34 -3.50
C TYR A 115 -11.76 -1.50 -4.44
N GLY A 116 -10.74 -2.29 -4.16
CA GLY A 116 -10.45 -3.49 -4.93
C GLY A 116 -9.64 -4.49 -4.13
N SER A 117 -9.43 -5.66 -4.71
CA SER A 117 -8.66 -6.73 -4.10
C SER A 117 -7.48 -7.12 -4.97
N TYR A 118 -6.37 -7.47 -4.31
CA TYR A 118 -5.28 -8.21 -4.91
C TYR A 118 -5.19 -9.60 -4.28
N PHE A 119 -4.55 -10.54 -4.99
CA PHE A 119 -4.26 -11.88 -4.49
C PHE A 119 -2.77 -12.18 -4.59
N VAL A 120 -2.31 -13.14 -3.78
CA VAL A 120 -0.96 -13.69 -3.88
C VAL A 120 -0.94 -14.73 -4.99
N ASN A 121 -0.03 -14.57 -5.96
CA ASN A 121 0.25 -15.59 -6.97
C ASN A 121 1.41 -16.50 -6.52
#